data_AF-A0A2E6T5N0-F1
#
_entry.id   AF-A0A2E6T5N0-F1
#
_cell.length_a   1.000
_cell.length_b   1.000
_cell.length_c   1.000
_cell.angle_alpha   90.00
_cell.angle_beta   90.00
_cell.angle_gamma   90.00
#
_symmetry.space_group_name_H-M   'P 1'
#
loop_
_entity.id
_entity.type
_entity.pdbx_description
1 polymer ?
#
loop_
_entity_poly.entity_id
_entity_poly.type
_entity_poly.pdbx_seq_one_letter_code
_entity_poly.pdbx_strand_id
1 'polypeptide(L)'
;MEFLLDVPVKLTVELGNCEMTMKDLLQLGIGAVVQLDKGANDPIDIFVNQKLVARGEIVVVEDNLGIKITEVSTGSSEKPGDETSASDSVEEGL
;
A
#
# COMPACT_ATOMS: atom_id res chain seq x y z
N MET A 1 -7.61 -11.20 28.90
CA MET A 1 -6.76 -10.98 27.71
C MET A 1 -7.35 -11.64 26.47
N GLU A 2 -8.09 -12.77 26.58
CA GLU A 2 -8.76 -13.40 25.43
C GLU A 2 -9.73 -12.48 24.68
N PHE A 3 -10.48 -11.62 25.38
CA PHE A 3 -11.41 -10.68 24.76
C PHE A 3 -10.78 -9.71 23.73
N LEU A 4 -9.45 -9.51 23.78
CA LEU A 4 -8.75 -8.61 22.86
C LEU A 4 -8.49 -9.29 21.50
N LEU A 5 -8.47 -10.62 21.46
CA LEU A 5 -8.25 -11.41 20.25
C LEU A 5 -9.49 -11.48 19.36
N ASP A 6 -10.68 -11.26 19.95
CA ASP A 6 -11.97 -11.28 19.23
C ASP A 6 -12.34 -9.91 18.62
N VAL A 7 -11.48 -8.90 18.78
CA VAL A 7 -11.74 -7.57 18.24
C VAL A 7 -11.74 -7.64 16.71
N PRO A 8 -12.84 -7.28 16.03
CA PRO A 8 -12.90 -7.35 14.57
C PRO A 8 -11.93 -6.35 13.95
N VAL A 9 -11.15 -6.82 12.98
CA VAL A 9 -10.18 -6.02 12.23
C VAL A 9 -10.59 -5.96 10.77
N LYS A 10 -10.62 -4.75 10.21
CA LYS A 10 -10.86 -4.56 8.78
C LYS A 10 -9.55 -4.67 8.02
N LEU A 11 -9.51 -5.61 7.08
CA LEU A 11 -8.45 -5.76 6.10
C LEU A 11 -8.84 -5.02 4.81
N THR A 12 -7.87 -4.32 4.23
CA THR A 12 -7.98 -3.74 2.88
C THR A 12 -6.96 -4.44 2.00
N VAL A 13 -7.38 -4.88 0.82
CA VAL A 13 -6.50 -5.48 -0.19
C VAL A 13 -6.47 -4.54 -1.37
N GLU A 14 -5.28 -4.10 -1.78
CA GLU A 14 -5.09 -3.15 -2.87
C GLU A 14 -4.47 -3.83 -4.07
N LEU A 15 -5.14 -3.72 -5.24
CA LEU A 15 -4.61 -4.20 -6.52
C LEU A 15 -3.37 -3.40 -6.95
N GLY A 16 -3.38 -2.10 -6.69
CA GLY A 16 -2.35 -1.14 -7.04
C GLY A 16 -2.87 0.28 -6.90
N ASN A 17 -1.97 1.24 -7.04
CA ASN A 17 -2.24 2.67 -6.94
C ASN A 17 -1.93 3.37 -8.27
N CYS A 18 -2.46 4.58 -8.46
CA CYS A 18 -2.08 5.43 -9.59
C CYS A 18 -2.19 6.89 -9.18
N GLU A 19 -1.26 7.71 -9.66
CA GLU A 19 -1.33 9.16 -9.53
C GLU A 19 -1.74 9.76 -10.87
N MET A 20 -2.69 10.69 -10.85
CA MET A 20 -3.12 11.42 -12.02
C MET A 20 -3.51 12.85 -11.64
N THR A 21 -3.54 13.75 -12.63
CA THR A 21 -3.94 15.13 -12.35
C THR A 21 -5.45 15.22 -12.12
N MET A 22 -5.89 16.24 -11.39
CA MET A 22 -7.33 16.50 -11.18
C MET A 22 -8.09 16.65 -12.52
N LYS A 23 -7.41 17.18 -13.54
CA LYS A 23 -7.97 17.30 -14.89
C LYS A 23 -8.25 15.94 -15.51
N ASP A 24 -7.31 15.01 -15.42
CA ASP A 24 -7.46 13.66 -16.00
C ASP A 24 -8.55 12.87 -15.26
N LEU A 25 -8.61 13.02 -13.93
CA LEU A 25 -9.66 12.41 -13.10
C LEU A 25 -11.07 12.85 -13.54
N LEU A 26 -11.27 14.15 -13.78
CA LEU A 26 -12.56 14.69 -14.23
C LEU A 26 -12.92 14.27 -15.67
N GLN A 27 -11.96 13.79 -16.45
CA GLN A 27 -12.18 13.29 -17.81
C GLN A 27 -12.47 11.79 -17.86
N LEU A 28 -12.36 11.07 -16.74
CA LEU A 28 -12.71 9.66 -16.69
C LEU A 28 -14.19 9.46 -17.04
N GLY A 29 -14.43 8.54 -17.96
CA GLY A 29 -15.75 8.18 -18.43
C GLY A 29 -15.90 6.67 -18.56
N ILE A 30 -17.10 6.24 -18.95
CA ILE A 30 -17.39 4.82 -19.17
C ILE A 30 -16.43 4.29 -20.25
N GLY A 31 -15.73 3.21 -19.93
CA GLY A 31 -14.76 2.57 -20.82
C GLY A 31 -13.33 3.10 -20.71
N ALA A 32 -13.06 4.09 -19.85
CA ALA A 32 -11.69 4.50 -19.57
C ALA A 32 -10.90 3.37 -18.87
N VAL A 33 -9.65 3.18 -19.29
CA VAL A 33 -8.72 2.22 -18.66
C VAL A 33 -7.68 3.02 -17.90
N VAL A 34 -7.59 2.78 -16.58
CA VAL A 34 -6.61 3.41 -15.71
C VAL A 34 -5.48 2.42 -15.45
N GLN A 35 -4.25 2.81 -15.79
CA GLN A 35 -3.08 2.01 -15.52
C GLN A 35 -2.63 2.21 -14.07
N LEU A 36 -2.35 1.11 -13.38
CA LEU A 36 -1.83 1.10 -12.01
C LEU A 36 -0.29 0.97 -12.02
N ASP A 37 0.33 1.26 -10.89
CA ASP A 37 1.76 1.17 -10.64
C ASP A 37 2.28 -0.27 -10.52
N LYS A 38 1.42 -1.23 -10.18
CA LYS A 38 1.76 -2.64 -10.04
C LYS A 38 1.64 -3.42 -11.36
N GLY A 39 2.63 -4.27 -11.61
CA GLY A 39 2.62 -5.25 -12.69
C GLY A 39 1.65 -6.40 -12.43
N ALA A 40 1.17 -7.05 -13.50
CA ALA A 40 0.18 -8.14 -13.39
C ALA A 40 0.65 -9.37 -12.58
N ASN A 41 1.96 -9.53 -12.41
CA ASN A 41 2.56 -10.63 -11.64
C ASN A 41 3.09 -10.17 -10.27
N ASP A 42 2.95 -8.89 -9.95
CA ASP A 42 3.43 -8.36 -8.68
C ASP A 42 2.47 -8.78 -7.57
N PRO A 43 2.98 -9.10 -6.37
CA PRO A 43 2.13 -9.44 -5.26
C PRO A 43 1.32 -8.20 -4.83
N ILE A 44 0.07 -8.44 -4.50
CA ILE A 44 -0.86 -7.41 -3.99
C ILE A 44 -0.62 -7.15 -2.52
N ASP A 45 -0.84 -5.89 -2.12
CA ASP A 45 -0.60 -5.44 -0.75
C ASP A 45 -1.85 -5.61 0.10
N ILE A 46 -1.64 -6.00 1.35
CA ILE A 46 -2.69 -6.23 2.34
C ILE A 46 -2.43 -5.34 3.53
N PHE A 47 -3.41 -4.50 3.85
CA PHE A 47 -3.32 -3.47 4.87
C PHE A 47 -4.30 -3.72 6.01
N VAL A 48 -3.88 -3.35 7.21
CA VAL A 48 -4.76 -3.15 8.37
C VAL A 48 -4.56 -1.73 8.85
N ASN A 49 -5.63 -0.95 8.92
CA ASN A 49 -5.57 0.46 9.35
C ASN A 49 -4.47 1.27 8.61
N GLN A 50 -4.33 1.06 7.29
CA GLN A 50 -3.31 1.69 6.42
C GLN A 50 -1.86 1.21 6.65
N LYS A 51 -1.63 0.24 7.54
CA LYS A 51 -0.32 -0.38 7.72
C LYS A 51 -0.22 -1.64 6.88
N LEU A 52 0.83 -1.76 6.07
CA LEU A 52 1.13 -2.99 5.34
C LEU A 52 1.40 -4.12 6.34
N VAL A 53 0.61 -5.20 6.23
CA VAL A 53 0.74 -6.37 7.12
C VAL A 53 1.14 -7.63 6.38
N ALA A 54 0.83 -7.72 5.09
CA ALA A 54 1.13 -8.89 4.29
C ALA A 54 1.11 -8.56 2.80
N ARG A 55 1.62 -9.50 2.01
CA ARG A 55 1.49 -9.53 0.56
C ARG A 55 0.95 -10.89 0.12
N GLY A 56 0.30 -10.90 -1.04
CA GLY A 56 -0.29 -12.13 -1.57
C GLY A 56 -0.51 -12.12 -3.07
N GLU A 57 -1.10 -13.21 -3.53
CA GLU A 57 -1.52 -13.40 -4.92
C GLU A 57 -3.05 -13.56 -4.98
N ILE A 58 -3.67 -12.99 -6.01
CA ILE A 58 -5.11 -13.20 -6.26
C ILE A 58 -5.32 -14.65 -6.70
N VAL A 59 -6.26 -15.31 -6.05
CA VAL A 59 -6.76 -16.63 -6.41
C VAL A 59 -8.27 -16.58 -6.54
N VAL A 60 -8.85 -17.54 -7.28
CA VAL A 60 -10.30 -17.71 -7.34
C VAL A 60 -10.67 -18.93 -6.49
N VAL A 61 -11.60 -18.76 -5.56
CA VAL A 61 -12.09 -19.82 -4.68
C VAL A 61 -13.62 -19.78 -4.70
N GLU A 62 -14.24 -20.86 -5.15
CA GLU A 62 -15.71 -20.99 -5.21
C GLU A 62 -16.38 -19.77 -5.86
N ASP A 63 -15.87 -19.38 -7.04
CA ASP A 63 -16.31 -18.22 -7.83
C ASP A 63 -16.09 -16.84 -7.17
N ASN A 64 -15.45 -16.78 -6.01
CA ASN A 64 -15.09 -15.55 -5.32
C ASN A 64 -13.59 -15.26 -5.46
N LEU A 65 -13.24 -13.97 -5.33
CA LEU A 65 -11.84 -13.55 -5.21
C LEU A 65 -11.34 -13.91 -3.81
N GLY A 66 -10.22 -14.63 -3.76
CA GLY A 66 -9.45 -14.94 -2.56
C GLY A 66 -8.02 -14.45 -2.69
N ILE A 67 -7.30 -14.40 -1.57
CA ILE A 67 -5.90 -13.96 -1.55
C ILE A 67 -5.06 -15.05 -0.89
N LYS A 68 -4.10 -15.60 -1.63
CA LYS A 68 -3.10 -16.52 -1.10
C LYS A 68 -1.96 -15.69 -0.52
N ILE A 69 -1.80 -15.70 0.80
CA ILE A 69 -0.71 -14.98 1.47
C ILE A 69 0.63 -15.58 1.05
N THR A 70 1.52 -14.72 0.55
CA THR A 70 2.89 -15.10 0.13
C THR A 70 3.92 -14.62 1.14
N GLU A 71 3.71 -13.43 1.73
CA GLU A 71 4.62 -12.83 2.71
C GLU A 71 3.82 -12.16 3.83
N VAL A 72 4.35 -12.20 5.06
CA VAL A 72 3.76 -11.52 6.23
C VAL A 72 4.81 -10.61 6.83
N SER A 73 4.45 -9.34 7.03
CA SER A 73 5.32 -8.37 7.69
C SER A 73 5.34 -8.66 9.19
N THR A 74 6.49 -9.09 9.70
CA THR A 74 6.71 -9.21 11.14
C THR A 74 6.78 -7.80 11.72
N GLY A 75 5.84 -7.43 12.60
CA GLY A 75 5.62 -6.06 13.08
C GLY A 75 6.72 -5.47 13.98
N SER A 76 7.98 -5.44 13.56
CA SER A 76 8.96 -4.49 14.09
C SER A 76 8.72 -3.15 13.41
N SER A 77 8.35 -2.14 14.19
CA SER A 77 8.19 -0.75 13.75
C SER A 77 9.37 -0.27 12.88
N GLU A 78 9.14 -0.04 11.59
CA GLU A 78 10.01 0.82 10.80
C GLU A 78 9.71 2.26 11.21
N LYS A 79 10.73 2.95 11.72
CA LYS A 79 10.66 4.34 12.16
C LYS A 79 10.31 5.24 10.96
N PRO A 80 9.40 6.22 11.10
CA PRO A 80 9.35 7.32 10.16
C PRO A 80 10.53 8.25 10.47
N GLY A 81 11.43 8.45 9.50
CA GLY A 81 12.51 9.43 9.63
C GLY A 81 13.70 9.09 8.75
N ASP A 82 13.66 9.53 7.49
CA ASP A 82 14.88 9.97 6.81
C ASP A 82 14.63 11.40 6.31
N GLU A 83 14.98 12.34 7.19
CA GLU A 83 15.15 13.74 6.83
C GLU A 83 16.54 13.86 6.18
N THR A 84 16.61 14.23 4.91
CA THR A 84 17.83 14.81 4.35
C THR A 84 17.45 16.02 3.51
N SER A 85 17.18 17.13 4.19
CA SER A 85 17.52 18.45 3.66
C SER A 85 18.93 18.77 4.13
N ALA A 86 19.92 18.50 3.29
CA ALA A 86 21.27 19.01 3.49
C ALA A 86 21.24 20.53 3.25
N SER A 87 21.06 21.29 4.32
CA SER A 87 21.54 22.66 4.41
C SER A 87 22.97 22.58 4.92
N ASP A 88 23.97 22.67 4.04
CA ASP A 88 25.35 22.86 4.46
C ASP A 88 25.77 24.32 4.24
N SER A 89 25.72 25.03 5.37
CA SER A 89 26.69 25.98 5.90
C SER A 89 27.53 26.82 4.93
N VAL A 90 27.27 28.13 4.99
CA VAL A 90 28.23 29.18 4.63
C VAL A 90 29.29 29.24 5.74
N GLU A 91 30.55 28.95 5.43
CA GLU A 91 31.67 29.30 6.32
C GLU A 91 31.98 30.80 6.18
N GLU A 92 31.77 31.55 7.26
CA GLU A 92 32.36 32.88 7.46
C GLU A 92 33.68 32.79 8.25
N GLY A 93 34.63 33.67 7.89
CA GLY A 93 35.81 34.06 8.68
C GLY A 93 37.09 33.34 8.28
N LEU A 94 38.23 33.99 8.00
CA LEU A 94 38.78 35.29 8.39
C LEU A 94 39.76 35.79 7.32
#